data_AF-A0A7X2IHT1-F1
#
_entry.id   AF-A0A7X2IHT1-F1
#
_cell.length_a   1.000
_cell.length_b   1.000
_cell.length_c   1.000
_cell.angle_alpha   90.00
_cell.angle_beta   90.00
_cell.angle_gamma   90.00
#
_symmetry.space_group_name_H-M   'P 1'
#
loop_
_entity.id
_entity.type
_entity.pdbx_description
1 polymer ?
#
loop_
_entity_poly.entity_id
_entity_poly.type
_entity_poly.pdbx_seq_one_letter_code
_entity_poly.pdbx_strand_id
1 'polypeptide(L)'
;GPVKFDLKAKDASALINGCTASLAVAILAAHDARNLLTDACLSLGLTLEAMRAEMSAFDPRIQMARPHAGQIKTAEVIRTLLKGSTRTTHEARAVQLPDELRRTDIPYTARIQDVYSLRCAPQVYGPVFDALDYIDTIIEKETNSATDNPLIF
;
A
#
# COMPACT_ATOMS: atom_id res chain seq x y z
N GLY A 1 -0.62 -4.43 46.71
CA GLY A 1 0.72 -4.41 46.09
C GLY A 1 0.71 -5.26 44.83
N PRO A 2 1.71 -5.16 43.95
CA PRO A 2 1.78 -6.01 42.76
C PRO A 2 1.86 -7.50 43.15
N VAL A 3 1.33 -8.35 42.28
CA VAL A 3 1.40 -9.82 42.44
C VAL A 3 2.87 -10.24 42.44
N LYS A 4 3.23 -11.16 43.34
CA LYS A 4 4.59 -11.72 43.44
C LYS A 4 4.61 -13.12 42.85
N PHE A 5 5.61 -13.39 42.01
CA PHE A 5 5.87 -14.70 41.45
C PHE A 5 7.14 -15.29 42.09
N ASP A 6 7.10 -16.58 42.45
CA ASP A 6 8.23 -17.33 42.99
C ASP A 6 8.96 -18.04 41.85
N LEU A 7 9.85 -17.29 41.17
CA LEU A 7 10.58 -17.75 39.99
C LEU A 7 11.56 -18.88 40.34
N LYS A 8 11.51 -19.97 39.58
CA LYS A 8 12.40 -21.14 39.67
C LYS A 8 13.51 -21.07 38.62
N ALA A 9 14.28 -22.15 38.55
CA ALA A 9 15.32 -22.29 37.54
C ALA A 9 14.72 -22.10 36.14
N LYS A 10 15.39 -21.29 35.30
CA LYS A 10 15.01 -20.91 33.94
C LYS A 10 13.82 -19.95 33.79
N ASP A 11 12.90 -19.82 34.75
CA ASP A 11 11.70 -18.96 34.60
C ASP A 11 12.03 -17.52 34.19
N ALA A 12 12.96 -16.87 34.89
CA ALA A 12 13.36 -15.50 34.57
C ALA A 12 13.95 -15.38 33.15
N SER A 13 14.74 -16.36 32.72
CA SER A 13 15.33 -16.40 31.39
C SER A 13 14.24 -16.61 30.33
N ALA A 14 13.34 -17.56 30.53
CA ALA A 14 12.25 -17.86 29.58
C ALA A 14 11.31 -16.66 29.37
N LEU A 15 11.15 -15.79 30.36
CA LEU A 15 10.32 -14.59 30.25
C LEU A 15 10.96 -13.47 29.41
N ILE A 16 12.28 -13.35 29.41
CA ILE A 16 12.99 -12.21 28.80
C ILE A 16 13.76 -12.59 27.53
N ASN A 17 14.01 -13.88 27.33
CA ASN A 17 14.86 -14.36 26.25
C ASN A 17 14.00 -14.71 25.04
N GLY A 18 14.18 -13.94 23.97
CA GLY A 18 13.44 -14.08 22.73
C GLY A 18 13.39 -12.77 21.97
N CYS A 19 12.70 -12.78 20.83
CA CYS A 19 12.53 -11.61 19.97
C CYS A 19 11.19 -10.88 20.21
N THR A 20 10.47 -11.20 21.29
CA THR A 20 9.08 -10.76 21.54
C THR A 20 8.89 -9.25 21.37
N ALA A 21 9.81 -8.45 21.91
CA ALA A 21 9.71 -6.99 21.83
C ALA A 21 9.90 -6.47 20.39
N SER A 22 10.92 -6.95 19.66
CA SER A 22 11.15 -6.54 18.27
C SER A 22 10.05 -7.08 17.33
N LEU A 23 9.56 -8.29 17.58
CA LEU A 23 8.44 -8.87 16.85
C LEU A 23 7.16 -8.06 17.06
N ALA A 24 6.84 -7.65 18.29
CA ALA A 24 5.69 -6.81 18.57
C ALA A 24 5.75 -5.46 17.84
N VAL A 25 6.93 -4.82 17.81
CA VAL A 25 7.14 -3.59 17.03
C VAL A 25 6.94 -3.84 15.53
N ALA A 26 7.48 -4.94 15.00
CA ALA A 26 7.31 -5.29 13.59
C ALA A 26 5.83 -5.53 13.22
N ILE A 27 5.06 -6.21 14.08
CA ILE A 27 3.62 -6.43 13.91
C ILE A 27 2.87 -5.11 13.84
N LEU A 28 3.10 -4.22 14.81
CA LEU A 28 2.43 -2.91 14.85
C LEU A 28 2.80 -2.06 13.63
N ALA A 29 4.09 -2.03 13.26
CA ALA A 29 4.56 -1.29 12.09
C ALA A 29 3.96 -1.83 10.78
N ALA A 30 3.88 -3.16 10.61
CA ALA A 30 3.26 -3.77 9.44
C ALA A 30 1.76 -3.47 9.36
N HIS A 31 1.06 -3.54 10.49
CA HIS A 31 -0.35 -3.16 10.59
C HIS A 31 -0.58 -1.69 10.20
N ASP A 32 0.20 -0.77 10.74
CA ASP A 32 0.06 0.65 10.44
C ASP A 32 0.42 0.96 8.98
N ALA A 33 1.43 0.28 8.42
CA ALA A 33 1.79 0.40 7.01
C ALA A 33 0.67 -0.07 6.07
N ARG A 34 -0.11 -1.10 6.45
CA ARG A 34 -1.30 -1.54 5.69
C ARG A 34 -2.41 -0.48 5.69
N ASN A 35 -2.64 0.14 6.83
CA ASN A 35 -3.61 1.23 6.95
C ASN A 35 -3.18 2.42 6.09
N LEU A 36 -1.90 2.83 6.18
CA LEU A 36 -1.34 3.89 5.35
C LEU A 36 -1.40 3.59 3.86
N LEU A 37 -1.16 2.34 3.44
CA LEU A 37 -1.27 1.95 2.03
C LEU A 37 -2.73 2.01 1.53
N THR A 38 -3.70 1.68 2.39
CA THR A 38 -5.12 1.83 2.10
C THR A 38 -5.49 3.30 1.92
N ASP A 39 -5.08 4.15 2.87
CA ASP A 39 -5.29 5.60 2.82
C ASP A 39 -4.61 6.24 1.61
N ALA A 40 -3.43 5.76 1.24
CA ALA A 40 -2.72 6.19 0.04
C ALA A 40 -3.51 5.85 -1.24
N CYS A 41 -4.10 4.66 -1.33
CA CYS A 41 -4.95 4.29 -2.46
C CYS A 41 -6.23 5.14 -2.55
N LEU A 42 -6.87 5.43 -1.41
CA LEU A 42 -8.03 6.31 -1.35
C LEU A 42 -7.68 7.74 -1.77
N SER A 43 -6.59 8.27 -1.22
CA SER A 43 -6.07 9.62 -1.54
C SER A 43 -5.68 9.73 -3.01
N LEU A 44 -5.08 8.68 -3.57
CA LEU A 44 -4.79 8.59 -4.99
C LEU A 44 -6.08 8.60 -5.82
N GLY A 45 -7.10 7.83 -5.44
CA GLY A 45 -8.40 7.85 -6.10
C GLY A 45 -8.99 9.26 -6.18
N LEU A 46 -9.06 9.97 -5.05
CA LEU A 46 -9.52 11.35 -5.00
C LEU A 46 -8.67 12.28 -5.87
N THR A 47 -7.34 12.10 -5.85
CA THR A 47 -6.42 12.87 -6.69
C THR A 47 -6.67 12.61 -8.17
N LEU A 48 -6.88 11.35 -8.58
CA LEU A 48 -7.18 11.00 -9.95
C LEU A 48 -8.51 11.63 -10.41
N GLU A 49 -9.54 11.67 -9.56
CA GLU A 49 -10.78 12.38 -9.89
C GLU A 49 -10.58 13.89 -10.00
N ALA A 50 -9.90 14.51 -9.04
CA ALA A 50 -9.65 15.95 -9.03
C ALA A 50 -8.84 16.39 -10.27
N MET A 51 -7.83 15.61 -10.63
CA MET A 51 -6.97 15.85 -11.79
C MET A 51 -7.60 15.43 -13.11
N ARG A 52 -8.74 14.72 -13.06
CA ARG A 52 -9.42 14.13 -14.21
C ARG A 52 -8.48 13.21 -14.97
N ALA A 53 -7.93 12.22 -14.29
CA ALA A 53 -6.83 11.40 -14.80
C ALA A 53 -7.26 10.42 -15.93
N GLU A 54 -6.26 9.93 -16.67
CA GLU A 54 -6.34 8.91 -17.71
C GLU A 54 -6.34 7.50 -17.12
N MET A 55 -7.51 6.86 -17.10
CA MET A 55 -7.71 5.54 -16.53
C MET A 55 -7.15 4.39 -17.38
N SER A 56 -6.82 4.62 -18.66
CA SER A 56 -6.21 3.60 -19.51
C SER A 56 -4.90 3.07 -18.95
N ALA A 57 -4.16 3.88 -18.18
CA ALA A 57 -2.94 3.46 -17.48
C ALA A 57 -3.15 2.33 -16.46
N PHE A 58 -4.38 2.18 -15.96
CA PHE A 58 -4.78 1.19 -14.98
C PHE A 58 -5.43 -0.04 -15.62
N ASP A 59 -5.47 -0.14 -16.96
CA ASP A 59 -6.08 -1.27 -17.67
C ASP A 59 -5.44 -2.61 -17.27
N PRO A 60 -6.22 -3.68 -17.02
CA PRO A 60 -5.69 -5.00 -16.66
C PRO A 60 -4.64 -5.51 -17.65
N ARG A 61 -4.80 -5.28 -18.95
CA ARG A 61 -3.86 -5.75 -20.00
C ARG A 61 -2.49 -5.11 -19.85
N ILE A 62 -2.43 -3.83 -19.46
CA ILE A 62 -1.16 -3.14 -19.17
C ILE A 62 -0.50 -3.76 -17.95
N GLN A 63 -1.26 -4.05 -16.89
CA GLN A 63 -0.69 -4.65 -15.69
C GLN A 63 -0.21 -6.07 -15.96
N MET A 64 -0.93 -6.83 -16.78
CA MET A 64 -0.54 -8.18 -17.17
C MET A 64 0.70 -8.23 -18.06
N ALA A 65 1.03 -7.15 -18.78
CA ALA A 65 2.28 -7.07 -19.54
C ALA A 65 3.53 -7.06 -18.63
N ARG A 66 3.37 -6.71 -17.35
CA ARG A 66 4.41 -6.81 -16.32
C ARG A 66 3.78 -7.34 -15.01
N PRO A 67 3.61 -8.65 -14.87
CA PRO A 67 2.65 -9.25 -13.94
C PRO A 67 3.15 -9.33 -12.49
N HIS A 68 3.55 -8.20 -11.90
CA HIS A 68 3.78 -8.11 -10.46
C HIS A 68 2.43 -8.11 -9.73
N ALA A 69 2.27 -8.98 -8.73
CA ALA A 69 0.99 -9.18 -8.03
C ALA A 69 0.48 -7.88 -7.39
N GLY A 70 1.33 -7.18 -6.64
CA GLY A 70 0.98 -5.91 -6.02
C GLY A 70 0.64 -4.81 -7.03
N GLN A 71 1.30 -4.79 -8.19
CA GLN A 71 1.00 -3.82 -9.26
C GLN A 71 -0.41 -4.06 -9.83
N ILE A 72 -0.73 -5.32 -10.14
CA ILE A 72 -2.06 -5.73 -10.61
C ILE A 72 -3.12 -5.37 -9.57
N LYS A 73 -2.88 -5.72 -8.31
CA LYS A 73 -3.77 -5.43 -7.17
C LYS A 73 -4.00 -3.94 -6.98
N THR A 74 -2.96 -3.12 -7.03
CA THR A 74 -3.09 -1.66 -6.92
C THR A 74 -4.00 -1.12 -8.03
N ALA A 75 -3.75 -1.52 -9.29
CA ALA A 75 -4.57 -1.05 -10.39
C ALA A 75 -6.03 -1.50 -10.25
N GLU A 76 -6.28 -2.71 -9.77
CA GLU A 76 -7.61 -3.21 -9.49
C GLU A 76 -8.32 -2.42 -8.39
N VAL A 77 -7.64 -2.12 -7.27
CA VAL A 77 -8.19 -1.29 -6.19
C VAL A 77 -8.60 0.08 -6.75
N ILE A 78 -7.73 0.74 -7.52
CA ILE A 78 -8.04 2.05 -8.09
C ILE A 78 -9.21 1.99 -9.09
N ARG A 79 -9.25 0.99 -9.98
CA ARG A 79 -10.40 0.79 -10.89
C ARG A 79 -11.70 0.56 -10.11
N THR A 80 -11.63 -0.12 -8.98
CA THR A 80 -12.79 -0.40 -8.13
C THR A 80 -13.27 0.87 -7.43
N LEU A 81 -12.36 1.63 -6.81
CA LEU A 81 -12.67 2.90 -6.15
C LEU A 81 -13.28 3.92 -7.12
N LEU A 82 -12.81 3.96 -8.36
CA LEU A 82 -13.24 4.93 -9.37
C LEU A 82 -14.35 4.39 -10.28
N LYS A 83 -14.92 3.22 -9.97
CA LYS A 83 -15.98 2.62 -10.78
C LYS A 83 -17.20 3.54 -10.82
N GLY A 84 -17.55 4.00 -12.01
CA GLY A 84 -18.68 4.91 -12.23
C GLY A 84 -18.38 6.39 -12.01
N SER A 85 -17.12 6.75 -11.70
CA SER A 85 -16.70 8.15 -11.66
C SER A 85 -16.91 8.83 -13.02
N THR A 86 -17.61 9.96 -13.02
CA THR A 86 -17.74 10.83 -14.20
C THR A 86 -16.58 11.80 -14.33
N ARG A 87 -15.63 11.80 -13.38
CA ARG A 87 -14.50 12.74 -13.32
C ARG A 87 -13.27 12.23 -14.07
N THR A 88 -13.14 10.93 -14.27
CA THR A 88 -11.96 10.29 -14.89
C THR A 88 -12.22 9.78 -16.31
N THR A 89 -13.27 10.30 -16.97
CA THR A 89 -13.61 9.97 -18.36
C THR A 89 -12.81 10.81 -19.37
N HIS A 90 -12.87 10.42 -20.64
CA HIS A 90 -12.27 11.19 -21.73
C HIS A 90 -12.90 12.58 -21.85
N GLU A 91 -14.22 12.67 -21.72
CA GLU A 91 -14.98 13.92 -21.79
C GLU A 91 -14.59 14.86 -20.64
N ALA A 92 -14.44 14.33 -19.43
CA ALA A 92 -13.99 15.11 -18.28
C ALA A 92 -12.58 15.69 -18.51
N ARG A 93 -11.68 14.90 -19.11
CA ARG A 93 -10.34 15.33 -19.55
C ARG A 93 -10.35 16.37 -20.67
N ALA A 94 -11.45 16.51 -21.42
CA ALA A 94 -11.60 17.50 -22.47
C ALA A 94 -12.17 18.84 -21.98
N VAL A 95 -12.63 18.92 -20.73
CA VAL A 95 -13.14 20.16 -20.14
C VAL A 95 -11.98 21.12 -19.85
N GLN A 96 -12.09 22.36 -20.27
CA GLN A 96 -11.16 23.43 -19.90
C GLN A 96 -11.80 24.28 -18.80
N LEU A 97 -11.19 24.34 -17.61
CA LEU A 97 -11.66 25.22 -16.55
C LEU A 97 -11.13 26.65 -16.77
N PRO A 98 -11.92 27.70 -16.44
CA PRO A 98 -11.51 29.10 -16.64
C PRO A 98 -10.21 29.47 -15.90
N ASP A 99 -10.07 29.00 -14.65
CA ASP A 99 -8.96 29.34 -13.76
C ASP A 99 -7.80 28.32 -13.80
N GLU A 100 -7.80 27.41 -14.78
CA GLU A 100 -6.76 26.39 -14.92
C GLU A 100 -5.45 27.05 -15.40
N LEU A 101 -4.42 27.04 -14.54
CA LEU A 101 -3.07 27.49 -14.87
C LEU A 101 -2.49 26.65 -16.00
N ARG A 102 -2.35 27.26 -17.19
CA ARG A 102 -1.74 26.63 -18.36
C ARG A 102 -1.14 27.68 -19.29
N ARG A 103 -0.38 27.18 -20.26
CA ARG A 103 0.00 27.93 -21.46
C ARG A 103 -1.24 28.36 -22.24
N THR A 104 -1.34 29.66 -22.52
CA THR A 104 -2.45 30.27 -23.27
C THR A 104 -2.12 30.42 -24.76
N ASP A 105 -0.88 30.16 -25.15
CA ASP A 105 -0.39 30.28 -26.52
C ASP A 105 -0.69 29.05 -27.40
N ILE A 106 -1.29 28.00 -26.84
CA ILE A 106 -1.62 26.75 -27.54
C ILE A 106 -3.08 26.38 -27.24
N PRO A 107 -3.88 25.94 -28.25
CA PRO A 107 -5.23 25.43 -28.00
C PRO A 107 -5.24 24.27 -27.01
N TYR A 108 -6.28 24.20 -26.19
CA TYR A 108 -6.42 23.11 -25.25
C TYR A 108 -6.63 21.77 -25.95
N THR A 109 -5.91 20.76 -25.50
CA THR A 109 -6.08 19.37 -25.92
C THR A 109 -6.13 18.50 -24.68
N ALA A 110 -7.06 17.53 -24.67
CA ALA A 110 -7.13 16.55 -23.60
C ALA A 110 -5.81 15.78 -23.53
N ARG A 111 -5.25 15.63 -22.31
CA ARG A 111 -4.00 14.89 -22.12
C ARG A 111 -4.19 13.43 -22.52
N ILE A 112 -3.27 12.92 -23.33
CA ILE A 112 -3.22 11.50 -23.72
C ILE A 112 -2.62 10.65 -22.59
N GLN A 113 -1.71 11.23 -21.80
CA GLN A 113 -1.08 10.57 -20.66
C GLN A 113 -0.89 11.58 -19.53
N ASP A 114 -1.06 11.11 -18.30
CA ASP A 114 -0.69 11.89 -17.13
C ASP A 114 0.79 11.75 -16.76
N VAL A 115 1.22 12.64 -15.87
CA VAL A 115 2.52 12.60 -15.20
C VAL A 115 2.71 11.30 -14.40
N TYR A 116 3.96 10.93 -14.15
CA TYR A 116 4.29 9.65 -13.52
C TYR A 116 3.72 9.48 -12.10
N SER A 117 3.56 10.56 -11.34
CA SER A 117 2.94 10.50 -10.00
C SER A 117 1.50 9.99 -10.02
N LEU A 118 0.79 10.09 -11.15
CA LEU A 118 -0.54 9.53 -11.34
C LEU A 118 -0.48 8.21 -12.12
N ARG A 119 0.14 8.25 -13.31
CA ARG A 119 0.13 7.14 -14.25
C ARG A 119 0.90 5.91 -13.78
N CYS A 120 2.00 6.11 -13.06
CA CYS A 120 2.86 5.03 -12.60
C CYS A 120 2.50 4.56 -11.18
N ALA A 121 1.38 5.01 -10.62
CA ALA A 121 1.01 4.67 -9.25
C ALA A 121 0.92 3.15 -8.99
N PRO A 122 0.36 2.31 -9.89
CA PRO A 122 0.42 0.86 -9.72
C PRO A 122 1.84 0.31 -9.58
N GLN A 123 2.80 0.84 -10.34
CA GLN A 123 4.19 0.40 -10.33
C GLN A 123 4.95 0.88 -9.07
N VAL A 124 4.44 1.91 -8.39
CA VAL A 124 5.04 2.45 -7.16
C VAL A 124 4.42 1.82 -5.91
N TYR A 125 3.09 1.70 -5.85
CA TYR A 125 2.41 1.13 -4.69
C TYR A 125 2.42 -0.40 -4.71
N GLY A 126 2.50 -1.01 -5.89
CA GLY A 126 2.56 -2.46 -6.03
C GLY A 126 3.71 -3.12 -5.26
N PRO A 127 4.96 -2.66 -5.40
CA PRO A 127 6.07 -3.16 -4.59
C PRO A 127 5.86 -3.01 -3.08
N VAL A 128 5.08 -2.02 -2.62
CA VAL A 128 4.74 -1.86 -1.20
C VAL A 128 3.77 -2.95 -0.75
N PHE A 129 2.76 -3.28 -1.56
CA PHE A 129 1.89 -4.45 -1.32
C PHE A 129 2.72 -5.73 -1.21
N ASP A 130 3.58 -5.98 -2.21
CA ASP A 130 4.39 -7.20 -2.27
C ASP A 130 5.35 -7.30 -1.07
N ALA A 131 5.96 -6.18 -0.66
CA ALA A 131 6.86 -6.15 0.49
C ALA A 131 6.13 -6.43 1.81
N LEU A 132 4.94 -5.87 2.01
CA LEU A 132 4.14 -6.13 3.20
C LEU A 132 3.64 -7.59 3.22
N ASP A 133 3.22 -8.14 2.06
CA ASP A 133 2.82 -9.55 1.97
C ASP A 133 4.00 -10.47 2.34
N TYR A 134 5.22 -10.12 1.95
CA TYR A 134 6.43 -10.85 2.35
C TYR A 134 6.72 -10.71 3.86
N ILE A 135 6.61 -9.51 4.42
CA ILE A 135 6.80 -9.25 5.86
C ILE A 135 5.84 -10.11 6.70
N ASP A 136 4.58 -10.24 6.26
CA ASP A 136 3.59 -11.07 6.94
C ASP A 136 4.07 -12.53 7.05
N THR A 137 4.74 -13.07 6.03
CA THR A 137 5.29 -14.43 6.09
C THR A 137 6.41 -14.61 7.14
N ILE A 138 7.16 -13.54 7.43
CA ILE A 138 8.23 -13.57 8.44
C ILE A 138 7.58 -13.46 9.83
N ILE A 139 6.69 -12.49 10.00
CA ILE A 139 5.96 -12.26 11.25
C ILE A 139 5.20 -13.52 11.66
N GLU A 140 4.49 -14.16 10.74
CA GLU A 140 3.73 -15.38 11.00
C GLU A 140 4.64 -16.51 11.51
N LYS A 141 5.80 -16.72 10.86
CA LYS A 141 6.77 -17.73 11.31
C LYS A 141 7.35 -17.41 12.67
N GLU A 142 7.78 -16.18 12.90
CA GLU A 142 8.42 -15.77 14.14
C GLU A 142 7.44 -15.82 15.33
N THR A 143 6.19 -15.41 15.12
CA THR A 143 5.11 -15.48 16.12
C THR A 143 4.86 -16.90 16.59
N ASN A 144 5.03 -17.89 15.71
CA ASN A 144 4.80 -19.30 16.00
C ASN A 144 6.10 -20.08 16.28
N SER A 145 7.23 -19.38 16.50
CA SER A 145 8.52 -20.00 16.77
C SER A 145 8.86 -20.02 18.26
N ALA A 146 9.57 -21.06 18.71
CA ALA A 146 10.15 -21.12 20.05
C ALA A 146 11.46 -20.31 20.09
N THR A 147 11.34 -18.99 20.23
CA THR A 147 12.49 -18.08 20.32
C THR A 147 12.97 -17.96 21.77
N ASP A 148 13.64 -18.99 22.28
CA ASP A 148 14.28 -19.00 23.61
C ASP A 148 15.56 -19.85 23.57
N ASN A 149 16.45 -19.71 24.56
CA ASN A 149 17.65 -20.49 24.73
C ASN A 149 17.96 -20.74 26.23
N PRO A 150 18.31 -21.98 26.65
CA PRO A 150 18.29 -23.21 25.86
C PRO A 150 16.86 -23.74 25.68
N LEU A 151 16.61 -24.41 24.55
CA LEU A 151 15.40 -25.19 24.35
C LEU A 151 15.54 -26.56 25.03
N ILE A 152 14.41 -27.12 25.47
CA ILE A 152 14.31 -28.44 26.09
C ILE A 152 13.41 -29.29 25.18
N PHE A 153 13.87 -30.50 24.85
CA PHE A 153 13.19 -31.45 23.96
C PHE A 153 12.95 -32.78 24.68
#